data_AF-A0AAV3ZD43-F1
#
_entry.id   AF-A0AAV3ZD43-F1
#
_cell.length_a   1.000
_cell.length_b   1.000
_cell.length_c   1.000
_cell.angle_alpha   90.00
_cell.angle_beta   90.00
_cell.angle_gamma   90.00
#
_symmetry.space_group_name_H-M   'P 1'
#
loop_
_entity.id
_entity.type
_entity.pdbx_description
1 polymer ?
#
loop_
_entity_poly.entity_id
_entity_poly.type
_entity_poly.pdbx_seq_one_letter_code
_entity_poly.pdbx_strand_id
1 'polypeptide(L)'
;MFGKDRRTPGKTASSRKQWEDLDSKIVLKIDSLLGKSTLEHKLATFGDIVYQPCLDTFGTKQHQTKCPPQRSRGCKNGHLRKQKRKMKKQIRAASSQETNGLLVIWRQLKARHSALSRAESARKKAQPKE
;
A
#
# COMPACT_ATOMS: atom_id res chain seq x y z
N MET A 1 -26.33 19.48 -5.76
CA MET A 1 -26.24 18.31 -6.66
C MET A 1 -24.96 17.56 -6.33
N PHE A 2 -25.03 16.51 -5.51
CA PHE A 2 -23.86 15.72 -5.13
C PHE A 2 -23.72 14.52 -6.08
N GLY A 3 -22.61 14.47 -6.81
CA GLY A 3 -22.23 13.35 -7.64
C GLY A 3 -22.08 12.09 -6.79
N LYS A 4 -22.88 11.07 -7.10
CA LYS A 4 -22.76 9.73 -6.53
C LYS A 4 -21.45 9.12 -7.01
N ASP A 5 -20.45 9.09 -6.13
CA ASP A 5 -19.28 8.23 -6.27
C ASP A 5 -19.76 6.77 -6.39
N ARG A 6 -19.66 6.22 -7.61
CA ARG A 6 -19.79 4.79 -7.86
C ARG A 6 -18.62 4.09 -7.19
N ARG A 7 -18.77 3.72 -5.92
CA ARG A 7 -17.96 2.67 -5.30
C ARG A 7 -18.16 1.40 -6.11
N THR A 8 -17.20 1.05 -6.96
CA THR A 8 -17.13 -0.29 -7.54
C THR A 8 -17.00 -1.28 -6.37
N PRO A 9 -17.92 -2.25 -6.21
CA PRO A 9 -17.77 -3.26 -5.18
C PRO A 9 -16.45 -3.99 -5.42
N GLY A 10 -15.63 -4.09 -4.37
CA GLY A 10 -14.44 -4.92 -4.41
C GLY A 10 -14.83 -6.32 -4.85
N LYS A 11 -14.17 -6.84 -5.88
CA LYS A 11 -14.40 -8.19 -6.42
C LYS A 11 -14.41 -9.17 -5.24
N THR A 12 -15.55 -9.81 -5.03
CA THR A 12 -15.74 -10.89 -4.06
C THR A 12 -14.70 -11.97 -4.29
N ALA A 13 -14.27 -12.66 -3.23
CA ALA A 13 -13.40 -13.83 -3.34
C ALA A 13 -13.96 -14.77 -4.42
N SER A 14 -13.13 -15.09 -5.42
CA SER A 14 -13.47 -16.03 -6.51
C SER A 14 -14.04 -17.32 -5.93
N SER A 15 -15.20 -17.76 -6.42
CA SER A 15 -15.83 -18.98 -5.93
C SER A 15 -15.05 -20.20 -6.40
N ARG A 16 -15.02 -21.27 -5.58
CA ARG A 16 -14.33 -22.53 -5.90
C ARG A 16 -14.68 -23.06 -7.31
N LYS A 17 -15.95 -22.96 -7.69
CA LYS A 17 -16.46 -23.35 -9.01
C LYS A 17 -15.78 -22.59 -10.16
N GLN A 18 -15.48 -21.30 -9.99
CA GLN A 18 -14.80 -20.52 -11.02
C GLN A 18 -13.36 -20.99 -11.28
N TRP A 19 -12.68 -21.52 -10.25
CA TRP A 19 -11.36 -22.12 -10.41
C TRP A 19 -11.42 -23.48 -11.10
N GLU A 20 -12.41 -24.30 -10.75
CA GLU A 20 -12.63 -25.61 -11.39
C GLU A 20 -12.99 -25.46 -12.88
N ASP A 21 -13.81 -24.46 -13.22
CA ASP A 21 -14.14 -24.14 -14.62
C ASP A 21 -12.93 -23.63 -15.41
N LEU A 22 -12.07 -22.84 -14.76
CA LEU A 22 -10.84 -22.34 -15.39
C LEU A 22 -9.84 -23.47 -15.63
N ASP A 23 -9.65 -24.34 -14.64
CA ASP A 23 -8.75 -25.49 -14.73
C ASP A 23 -9.16 -26.40 -15.90
N SER A 24 -10.46 -26.71 -15.99
CA SER A 24 -11.02 -27.48 -17.10
C SER A 24 -10.74 -26.83 -18.47
N LYS A 25 -10.85 -25.50 -18.57
CA LYS A 25 -10.52 -24.76 -19.82
C LYS A 25 -9.04 -24.81 -20.15
N ILE A 26 -8.17 -24.73 -19.15
CA ILE A 26 -6.71 -24.78 -19.32
C ILE A 26 -6.31 -26.17 -19.81
N VAL A 27 -6.81 -27.23 -19.18
CA VAL A 27 -6.55 -28.62 -19.59
C VAL A 27 -6.96 -28.87 -21.04
N LEU A 28 -8.16 -28.45 -21.46
CA LEU A 28 -8.60 -28.58 -22.84
C LEU A 28 -7.72 -27.82 -23.85
N LYS A 29 -7.24 -26.62 -23.47
CA LYS A 29 -6.31 -25.84 -24.32
C LYS A 29 -4.94 -26.48 -24.40
N ILE A 30 -4.44 -27.04 -23.31
CA ILE A 30 -3.17 -27.79 -23.28
C ILE A 30 -3.29 -29.02 -24.16
N ASP A 31 -4.34 -29.83 -24.02
CA ASP A 31 -4.51 -31.04 -24.79
C ASP A 31 -4.64 -30.77 -26.30
N SER A 32 -5.39 -29.73 -26.67
CA SER A 32 -5.59 -29.35 -28.07
C SER A 32 -4.35 -28.75 -28.74
N LEU A 33 -3.58 -27.91 -28.03
CA LEU A 33 -2.42 -27.22 -28.60
C LEU A 33 -1.12 -28.00 -28.45
N LEU A 34 -0.98 -28.79 -27.37
CA LEU A 34 0.28 -29.45 -27.02
C LEU A 34 0.25 -30.96 -27.20
N GLY A 35 -0.91 -31.60 -27.40
CA GLY A 35 -1.05 -33.06 -27.43
C GLY A 35 -0.11 -33.79 -28.41
N LYS A 36 0.29 -33.16 -29.52
CA LYS A 36 1.20 -33.74 -30.54
C LYS A 36 2.46 -32.93 -30.82
N SER A 37 2.79 -31.96 -29.97
CA SER A 37 3.90 -31.04 -30.18
C SER A 37 5.24 -31.56 -29.63
N THR A 38 6.35 -30.98 -30.08
CA THR A 38 7.71 -31.27 -29.57
C THR A 38 7.90 -30.72 -28.16
N LEU A 39 8.81 -31.32 -27.38
CA LEU A 39 9.09 -30.89 -25.99
C LEU A 39 9.49 -29.41 -25.91
N GLU A 40 10.31 -28.93 -26.84
CA GLU A 40 10.72 -27.54 -26.89
C GLU A 40 9.56 -26.59 -27.15
N HIS A 41 8.65 -26.98 -28.05
CA HIS A 41 7.44 -26.20 -28.30
C HIS A 41 6.52 -26.16 -27.07
N LYS A 42 6.37 -27.29 -26.37
CA LYS A 42 5.62 -27.35 -25.10
C LYS A 42 6.18 -26.37 -24.07
N LEU A 43 7.49 -26.36 -23.86
CA LEU A 43 8.12 -25.48 -22.89
C LEU A 43 8.01 -24.00 -23.29
N ALA A 44 8.10 -23.70 -24.58
CA ALA A 44 8.00 -22.34 -25.09
C ALA A 44 6.59 -21.75 -24.95
N THR A 45 5.53 -22.53 -25.18
CA THR A 45 4.15 -22.02 -25.25
C THR A 45 3.29 -22.32 -24.03
N PHE A 46 3.72 -23.22 -23.12
CA PHE A 46 2.93 -23.59 -21.95
C PHE A 46 2.57 -22.38 -21.06
N GLY A 47 3.53 -21.50 -20.82
CA GLY A 47 3.31 -20.29 -20.03
C GLY A 47 2.19 -19.42 -20.59
N ASP A 48 2.19 -19.21 -21.91
CA ASP A 48 1.18 -18.41 -22.59
C ASP A 48 -0.20 -19.08 -22.58
N ILE A 49 -0.23 -20.41 -22.78
CA ILE A 49 -1.48 -21.20 -22.76
C ILE A 49 -2.16 -21.12 -21.40
N VAL A 50 -1.40 -21.07 -20.30
CA VAL A 50 -1.94 -20.93 -18.94
C VAL A 50 -2.26 -19.47 -18.63
N TYR A 51 -1.43 -18.53 -19.08
CA TYR A 51 -1.57 -17.11 -18.75
C TYR A 51 -2.78 -16.47 -19.45
N GLN A 52 -3.03 -16.76 -20.73
CA GLN A 52 -4.12 -16.14 -21.48
C GLN A 52 -5.51 -16.42 -20.87
N PRO A 53 -5.90 -17.67 -20.55
CA PRO A 53 -7.18 -17.96 -19.88
C PRO A 53 -7.32 -17.27 -18.52
N CYS A 54 -6.23 -17.18 -17.75
CA CYS A 54 -6.21 -16.48 -16.47
C CYS A 54 -6.43 -14.97 -16.65
N LEU A 55 -5.79 -14.39 -17.67
CA LEU A 55 -5.92 -13.00 -18.03
C LEU A 55 -7.34 -12.67 -18.50
N ASP A 56 -7.93 -13.50 -19.35
CA ASP A 56 -9.30 -13.34 -19.86
C ASP A 56 -10.33 -13.42 -18.73
N THR A 57 -10.13 -14.32 -17.77
CA THR A 57 -11.10 -14.60 -16.69
C THR A 57 -11.02 -13.58 -15.56
N PHE A 58 -9.81 -13.16 -15.16
CA PHE A 58 -9.63 -12.30 -13.98
C PHE A 58 -9.20 -10.87 -14.31
N GLY A 59 -8.74 -10.64 -15.54
CA GLY A 59 -8.14 -9.39 -15.99
C GLY A 59 -6.73 -9.18 -15.43
N THR A 60 -6.02 -8.20 -15.98
CA THR A 60 -4.75 -7.74 -15.42
C THR A 60 -5.02 -6.96 -14.13
N LYS A 61 -4.25 -7.28 -13.08
CA LYS A 61 -4.19 -6.42 -11.89
C LYS A 61 -3.52 -5.12 -12.33
N GLN A 62 -4.32 -4.08 -12.51
CA GLN A 62 -3.83 -2.71 -12.66
C GLN A 62 -2.78 -2.48 -11.58
N HIS A 63 -1.58 -2.06 -12.00
CA HIS A 63 -0.51 -1.72 -11.08
C HIS A 63 -0.97 -0.48 -10.30
N GLN A 64 -1.73 -0.71 -9.22
CA GLN A 64 -2.03 0.34 -8.27
C GLN A 64 -0.69 0.81 -7.77
N THR A 65 -0.27 1.99 -8.22
CA THR A 65 0.80 2.75 -7.62
C THR A 65 0.50 2.69 -6.13
N LYS A 66 1.33 1.98 -5.37
CA LYS A 66 1.16 1.86 -3.93
C LYS A 66 1.28 3.28 -3.40
N CYS A 67 0.16 3.98 -3.28
CA CYS A 67 0.10 5.20 -2.51
C CYS A 67 0.69 4.81 -1.15
N PRO A 68 1.76 5.48 -0.70
CA PRO A 68 2.38 5.13 0.56
C PRO A 68 1.25 5.07 1.59
N PRO A 69 1.15 3.96 2.35
CA PRO A 69 0.02 3.74 3.24
C PRO A 69 -0.20 5.02 4.02
N GLN A 70 -1.40 5.59 3.91
CA GLN A 70 -1.72 6.89 4.50
C GLN A 70 -1.32 6.81 5.96
N ARG A 71 -0.13 7.35 6.29
CA ARG A 71 0.55 7.05 7.54
C ARG A 71 -0.44 7.37 8.65
N SER A 72 -0.89 6.34 9.37
CA SER A 72 -1.74 6.48 10.55
C SER A 72 -1.22 7.67 11.36
N ARG A 73 -2.11 8.53 11.84
CA ARG A 73 -1.70 9.77 12.53
C ARG A 73 -0.80 9.47 13.74
N GLY A 74 -0.90 8.27 14.33
CA GLY A 74 0.03 7.74 15.33
C GLY A 74 1.48 7.58 14.82
N CYS A 75 1.69 7.20 13.56
CA CYS A 75 3.00 7.17 12.92
C CYS A 75 3.61 8.57 12.75
N LYS A 76 2.79 9.60 12.48
CA LYS A 76 3.27 11.00 12.38
C LYS A 76 3.79 11.51 13.71
N ASN A 77 3.07 11.25 14.81
CA ASN A 77 3.54 11.57 16.17
C ASN A 77 4.79 10.76 16.54
N GLY A 78 4.83 9.47 16.22
CA GLY A 78 6.02 8.64 16.43
C GLY A 78 7.25 9.17 15.69
N HIS A 79 7.08 9.61 14.45
CA HIS A 79 8.16 10.18 13.64
C HIS A 79 8.69 11.50 14.23
N LEU A 80 7.80 12.41 14.65
CA LEU A 80 8.17 13.66 15.31
C LEU A 80 8.91 13.43 16.63
N ARG A 81 8.52 12.40 17.41
CA ARG A 81 9.25 12.01 18.63
C ARG A 81 10.66 11.50 18.32
N LYS A 82 10.83 10.69 17.26
CA LYS A 82 12.15 10.22 16.81
C LYS A 82 13.04 11.35 16.31
N GLN A 83 12.50 12.25 15.48
CA GLN A 83 13.21 13.45 15.02
C GLN A 83 13.66 14.33 16.19
N LYS A 84 12.80 14.53 17.19
CA LYS A 84 13.19 15.19 18.45
C LYS A 84 14.26 14.41 19.21
N ARG A 85 14.23 13.08 19.31
CA ARG A 85 15.34 12.38 19.97
C ARG A 85 16.67 12.56 19.23
N LYS A 86 16.65 12.50 17.89
CA LYS A 86 17.84 12.68 17.05
C LYS A 86 18.40 14.11 17.13
N MET A 87 17.56 15.12 17.02
CA MET A 87 17.99 16.52 17.05
C MET A 87 18.58 16.91 18.41
N LYS A 88 18.05 16.37 19.53
CA LYS A 88 18.66 16.55 20.86
C LYS A 88 20.06 15.93 20.96
N LYS A 89 20.28 14.78 20.31
CA LYS A 89 21.62 14.17 20.25
C LYS A 89 22.58 15.04 19.43
N GLN A 90 22.11 15.58 18.30
CA GLN A 90 22.91 16.48 17.46
C GLN A 90 23.26 17.77 18.20
N ILE A 91 22.32 18.39 18.93
CA ILE A 91 22.59 19.57 19.75
C ILE A 91 23.67 19.30 20.81
N ARG A 92 23.65 18.11 21.44
CA ARG A 92 24.66 17.74 22.46
C ARG A 92 26.06 17.55 21.87
N ALA A 93 26.15 17.19 20.59
CA ALA A 93 27.40 16.92 19.90
C ALA A 93 27.89 18.10 19.03
N ALA A 94 27.09 19.16 18.91
CA ALA A 94 27.36 20.28 18.02
C ALA A 94 28.26 21.33 18.68
N SER A 95 29.01 22.05 17.84
CA SER A 95 29.76 23.23 18.26
C SER A 95 28.83 24.37 18.70
N SER A 96 29.35 25.33 19.46
CA SER A 96 28.58 26.50 19.93
C SER A 96 27.92 27.29 18.79
N GLN A 97 28.57 27.32 17.61
CA GLN A 97 28.10 28.01 16.41
C GLN A 97 26.91 27.29 15.74
N GLU A 98 26.93 25.96 15.67
CA GLU A 98 25.86 25.16 15.05
C GLU A 98 24.66 24.94 15.99
N THR A 99 24.91 25.01 17.30
CA THR A 99 23.91 24.81 18.35
C THR A 99 22.72 25.75 18.19
N ASN A 100 22.96 27.01 17.83
CA ASN A 100 21.91 28.00 17.63
C ASN A 100 20.97 27.62 16.48
N GLY A 101 21.50 27.17 15.34
CA GLY A 101 20.70 26.69 14.21
C GLY A 101 19.88 25.46 14.56
N LEU A 102 20.49 24.49 15.26
CA LEU A 102 19.81 23.28 15.70
C LEU A 102 18.70 23.56 16.73
N LEU A 103 18.87 24.57 17.60
CA LEU A 103 17.84 25.01 18.55
C LEU A 103 16.63 25.63 17.85
N VAL A 104 16.81 26.35 16.74
CA VAL A 104 15.69 26.88 15.95
C VAL A 104 14.87 25.71 15.37
N ILE A 105 15.53 24.74 14.74
CA ILE A 105 14.86 23.55 14.18
C ILE A 105 14.18 22.74 15.29
N TRP A 106 14.81 22.64 16.47
CA TRP A 106 14.23 22.02 17.65
C TRP A 106 12.90 22.66 18.07
N ARG A 107 12.87 23.99 18.15
CA ARG A 107 11.68 24.75 18.54
C ARG A 107 10.55 24.54 17.52
N GLN A 108 10.86 24.53 16.23
CA GLN A 108 9.89 24.23 15.17
C GLN A 108 9.30 22.81 15.30
N LEU A 109 10.14 21.80 15.52
CA LEU A 109 9.68 20.43 15.76
C LEU A 109 8.82 20.31 17.03
N LYS A 110 9.16 21.05 18.09
CA LYS A 110 8.36 21.11 19.33
C LYS A 110 6.99 21.76 19.08
N ALA A 111 6.94 22.85 18.32
CA ALA A 111 5.69 23.54 17.97
C ALA A 111 4.77 22.64 17.12
N ARG A 112 5.31 21.97 16.08
CA ARG A 112 4.55 21.03 15.24
C ARG A 112 3.96 19.87 16.05
N HIS A 113 4.74 19.28 16.96
CA HIS A 113 4.25 18.23 17.85
C HIS A 113 3.17 18.74 18.82
N SER A 114 3.32 19.95 19.37
CA SER A 114 2.30 20.55 20.25
C SER A 114 0.99 20.82 19.50
N ALA A 115 1.06 21.37 18.28
CA ALA A 115 -0.12 21.61 17.46
C ALA A 115 -0.87 20.31 17.13
N LEU A 116 -0.15 19.26 16.73
CA LEU A 116 -0.75 17.94 16.50
C LEU A 116 -1.39 17.37 17.77
N SER A 117 -0.71 17.45 18.91
CA SER A 117 -1.24 16.98 20.18
C SER A 117 -2.50 17.74 20.61
N ARG A 118 -2.55 19.06 20.42
CA ARG A 118 -3.75 19.87 20.72
C ARG A 118 -4.92 19.51 19.80
N ALA A 119 -4.66 19.34 18.50
CA ALA A 119 -5.68 18.91 17.54
C ALA A 119 -6.24 17.52 17.88
N GLU A 120 -5.39 16.59 18.33
CA GLU A 120 -5.83 15.26 18.79
C GLU A 120 -6.67 15.33 20.06
N SER A 121 -6.24 16.10 21.06
CA SER A 121 -7.00 16.28 22.30
C SER A 121 -8.35 16.96 22.05
N ALA A 122 -8.40 17.99 21.21
CA ALA A 122 -9.64 18.65 20.82
C ALA A 122 -10.60 17.68 20.13
N ARG A 123 -10.09 16.85 19.22
CA ARG A 123 -10.91 15.83 18.55
C ARG A 123 -11.43 14.77 19.51
N LYS A 124 -10.62 14.30 20.46
CA LYS A 124 -11.07 13.34 21.49
C LYS A 124 -12.18 13.91 22.37
N LYS A 125 -12.11 15.21 22.69
CA LYS A 125 -13.15 15.90 23.45
C LYS A 125 -14.43 16.14 22.63
N ALA A 126 -14.32 16.28 21.31
CA ALA A 126 -15.45 16.51 20.40
C ALA A 126 -16.18 15.23 19.98
N GLN A 127 -15.68 14.05 20.34
CA GLN A 127 -16.42 12.80 20.15
C GLN A 127 -17.31 12.60 21.39
N PRO A 128 -18.65 12.60 21.25
CA PRO A 128 -19.53 12.29 22.36
C PRO A 128 -19.21 10.89 22.89
N LYS A 129 -19.22 10.74 24.21
CA LYS A 129 -19.19 9.41 24.84
C LYS A 129 -20.57 8.81 24.62
N GLU A 130 -20.68 7.85 23.72
CA GLU A 130 -21.78 6.87 23.76
C GLU A 130 -21.67 6.01 25.02
#